data_AF-A0A1Y1NG08-F1
#
_entry.id   AF-A0A1Y1NG08-F1
#
_cell.length_a   1.000
_cell.length_b   1.000
_cell.length_c   1.000
_cell.angle_alpha   90.00
_cell.angle_beta   90.00
_cell.angle_gamma   90.00
#
_symmetry.space_group_name_H-M   'P 1'
#
loop_
_entity.id
_entity.type
_entity.pdbx_description
1 polymer ?
#
loop_
_entity_poly.entity_id
_entity_poly.type
_entity_poly.pdbx_seq_one_letter_code
_entity_poly.pdbx_strand_id
1 'polypeptide(L)'
;QIVKQPTRITNISCTLIDLILVSNLSMVKTSGVSSIAIADHFLSLKSNSNLEHKIKTYRDFNSFSAADFTTDLVNLPWMDIIYLPTVDDKVLYLNELILTLFEKHAPIKTARFT
;
A
#
# COMPACT_ATOMS: atom_id res chain seq x y z
N GLN A 1 8.83 26.26 0.65
CA GLN A 1 7.84 27.22 0.12
C GLN A 1 7.52 26.85 -1.32
N ILE A 2 6.24 26.69 -1.68
CA ILE A 2 5.83 26.21 -3.03
C ILE A 2 5.10 27.26 -3.88
N VAL A 3 4.41 28.21 -3.25
CA VAL A 3 3.79 29.35 -3.94
C VAL A 3 4.86 30.40 -4.23
N LYS A 4 4.96 30.81 -5.51
CA LYS A 4 5.95 31.79 -5.98
C LYS A 4 5.33 33.06 -6.56
N GLN A 5 4.02 33.04 -6.81
CA GLN A 5 3.29 34.21 -7.31
C GLN A 5 2.87 35.12 -6.15
N PRO A 6 2.72 36.44 -6.35
CA PRO A 6 2.15 37.33 -5.35
C PRO A 6 0.77 36.83 -4.90
N THR A 7 0.55 36.85 -3.59
CA THR A 7 -0.71 36.40 -2.95
C THR A 7 -1.54 37.56 -2.43
N ARG A 8 -0.98 38.77 -2.40
CA ARG A 8 -1.72 40.01 -2.23
C ARG A 8 -1.37 41.01 -3.32
N ILE A 9 -2.38 41.45 -4.07
CA ILE A 9 -2.24 42.43 -5.14
C ILE A 9 -3.16 43.61 -4.83
N THR A 10 -2.54 44.77 -4.67
CA THR A 10 -3.22 46.06 -4.51
C THR A 10 -2.96 46.91 -5.76
N ASN A 11 -3.55 48.11 -5.81
CA ASN A 11 -3.29 49.08 -6.88
C ASN A 11 -1.85 49.60 -6.94
N ILE A 12 -1.07 49.46 -5.85
CA ILE A 12 0.28 50.03 -5.72
C ILE A 12 1.36 49.00 -5.38
N SER A 13 0.99 47.76 -5.06
CA SER A 13 1.96 46.73 -4.64
C SER A 13 1.48 45.31 -4.94
N CYS A 14 2.46 44.43 -5.20
CA CYS A 14 2.27 43.00 -5.39
C CYS A 14 3.21 42.28 -4.41
N THR A 15 2.66 41.61 -3.40
CA THR A 15 3.44 40.98 -2.32
C THR A 15 3.07 39.50 -2.15
N LEU A 16 4.05 38.70 -1.77
CA LEU A 16 3.89 37.28 -1.44
C LEU A 16 3.93 37.14 0.09
N ILE A 17 2.76 37.10 0.72
CA ILE A 17 2.63 37.06 2.18
C ILE A 17 1.91 35.81 2.68
N ASP A 18 1.07 35.21 1.87
CA ASP A 18 0.50 33.88 2.13
C ASP A 18 1.48 32.79 1.67
N LEU A 19 2.06 32.08 2.64
CA LEU A 19 3.09 31.07 2.39
C LEU A 19 2.55 29.66 2.58
N ILE A 20 2.74 28.80 1.58
CA ILE A 20 2.56 27.34 1.74
C ILE A 20 3.94 26.68 1.86
N LEU A 21 4.22 26.18 3.06
CA LEU A 21 5.43 25.43 3.39
C LEU A 21 5.15 23.93 3.37
N VAL A 22 6.06 23.15 2.79
CA VAL A 22 5.94 21.69 2.67
C VAL A 22 7.30 21.08 2.97
N SER A 23 7.31 20.02 3.77
CA SER A 23 8.52 19.25 4.13
C SER A 23 9.02 18.34 3.01
N ASN A 24 8.12 17.88 2.14
CA ASN A 24 8.44 17.02 1.00
C ASN A 24 7.77 17.52 -0.30
N LEU A 25 8.60 18.01 -1.23
CA LEU A 25 8.14 18.53 -2.52
C LEU A 25 7.58 17.43 -3.45
N SER A 26 8.03 16.19 -3.30
CA SER A 26 7.56 15.07 -4.14
C SER A 26 6.08 14.73 -3.92
N MET A 27 5.50 15.16 -2.79
CA MET A 27 4.09 14.99 -2.48
C MET A 27 3.20 16.09 -3.05
N VAL A 28 3.77 17.10 -3.73
CA VAL A 28 3.04 18.23 -4.31
C VAL A 28 2.84 17.99 -5.80
N LYS A 29 1.60 17.81 -6.23
CA LYS A 29 1.28 17.64 -7.66
C LYS A 29 1.21 18.99 -8.36
N THR A 30 0.48 19.94 -7.80
CA THR A 30 0.40 21.32 -8.29
C THR A 30 0.25 22.31 -7.14
N SER A 31 0.68 23.55 -7.39
CA SER A 31 0.44 24.68 -6.50
C SER A 31 0.22 25.95 -7.32
N GLY A 32 -0.55 26.89 -6.81
CA GLY A 32 -0.82 28.13 -7.51
C GLY A 32 -1.63 29.11 -6.70
N VAL A 33 -1.97 30.20 -7.37
CA VAL A 33 -2.70 31.33 -6.81
C VAL A 33 -3.88 31.63 -7.74
N SER A 34 -5.07 31.86 -7.17
CA SER A 34 -6.29 32.19 -7.91
C SER A 34 -6.87 33.50 -7.39
N SER A 35 -7.20 34.42 -8.30
CA SER A 35 -7.86 35.68 -7.94
C SER A 35 -9.33 35.41 -7.59
N ILE A 36 -9.76 35.92 -6.44
CA ILE A 36 -11.17 35.98 -6.08
C ILE A 36 -11.60 37.42 -6.32
N ALA A 37 -12.68 37.62 -7.08
CA ALA A 37 -13.09 38.92 -7.64
C ALA A 37 -13.35 40.03 -6.61
N ILE A 38 -13.36 39.73 -5.32
CA ILE A 38 -13.83 40.59 -4.23
C ILE A 38 -12.73 40.91 -3.21
N ALA A 39 -11.51 40.37 -3.35
CA ALA A 39 -10.43 40.52 -2.37
C ALA A 39 -9.10 40.94 -3.03
N ASP A 40 -8.31 41.74 -2.31
CA ASP A 40 -6.91 42.06 -2.65
C ASP A 40 -5.98 40.87 -2.33
N HIS A 41 -6.43 39.92 -1.51
CA HIS A 41 -5.81 38.63 -1.28
C HIS A 41 -6.28 37.58 -2.28
N PHE A 42 -5.33 36.88 -2.87
CA PHE A 42 -5.56 35.78 -3.80
C PHE A 42 -5.45 34.45 -3.07
N LEU A 43 -6.29 33.49 -3.46
CA LEU A 43 -6.36 32.18 -2.85
C LEU A 43 -5.14 31.33 -3.25
N SER A 44 -4.36 30.91 -2.26
CA SER A 44 -3.24 29.98 -2.45
C SER A 44 -3.72 28.53 -2.32
N LEU A 45 -3.43 27.71 -3.33
CA LEU A 45 -3.88 26.32 -3.40
C LEU A 45 -2.71 25.36 -3.59
N LYS A 46 -2.86 24.15 -3.04
CA LYS A 46 -1.97 23.01 -3.19
C LYS A 46 -2.79 21.76 -3.46
N SER A 47 -2.40 20.95 -4.44
CA SER A 47 -2.87 19.57 -4.57
C SER A 47 -1.75 18.60 -4.17
N ASN A 48 -2.10 17.58 -3.39
CA ASN A 48 -1.17 16.49 -3.09
C ASN A 48 -1.19 15.46 -4.21
N SER A 49 -0.06 14.77 -4.43
CA SER A 49 -0.10 13.52 -5.18
C SER A 49 -0.95 12.51 -4.40
N ASN A 50 -1.80 11.76 -5.10
CA ASN A 50 -2.40 10.57 -4.50
C ASN A 50 -1.24 9.64 -4.18
N LEU A 51 -1.10 9.25 -2.91
CA LEU A 51 -0.22 8.14 -2.55
C LEU A 51 -0.76 6.93 -3.30
N GLU A 52 0.00 6.43 -4.28
CA GLU A 52 -0.36 5.18 -4.93
C GLU A 52 -0.40 4.10 -3.86
N HIS A 53 -1.61 3.66 -3.55
CA HIS A 53 -1.83 2.60 -2.60
C HIS A 53 -1.20 1.33 -3.15
N LYS A 54 -0.18 0.83 -2.45
CA LYS A 54 0.47 -0.43 -2.82
C LYS A 54 -0.40 -1.56 -2.31
N ILE A 55 -1.12 -2.21 -3.21
CA ILE A 55 -1.78 -3.48 -2.92
C ILE A 55 -0.68 -4.55 -2.92
N LYS A 56 -0.53 -5.27 -1.81
CA LYS A 56 0.40 -6.40 -1.71
C LYS A 56 -0.33 -7.65 -1.27
N THR A 57 0.09 -8.76 -1.84
CA THR A 57 -0.33 -10.11 -1.44
C THR A 57 0.80 -10.75 -0.64
N TYR A 58 0.48 -11.29 0.53
CA TYR A 58 1.46 -11.86 1.46
C TYR A 58 0.86 -13.04 2.23
N ARG A 59 1.72 -13.86 2.84
CA ARG A 59 1.34 -14.92 3.78
C ARG A 59 1.16 -14.30 5.17
N ASP A 60 -0.02 -14.45 5.76
CA ASP A 60 -0.33 -13.86 7.07
C ASP A 60 0.14 -14.76 8.22
N PHE A 61 1.16 -14.32 8.94
CA PHE A 61 1.72 -15.03 10.10
C PHE A 61 1.24 -14.47 11.45
N ASN A 62 0.26 -13.54 11.48
CA ASN A 62 -0.17 -12.90 12.73
C ASN A 62 -0.68 -13.88 13.80
N SER A 63 -1.27 -15.01 13.38
CA SER A 63 -1.75 -16.07 14.27
C SER A 63 -0.98 -17.38 14.11
N PHE A 64 0.25 -17.32 13.59
CA PHE A 64 1.04 -18.52 13.33
C PHE A 64 1.59 -19.11 14.64
N SER A 65 1.33 -20.40 14.87
CA SER A 65 1.88 -21.18 15.97
C SER A 65 2.82 -22.24 15.41
N ALA A 66 4.11 -22.12 15.71
CA ALA A 66 5.12 -23.08 15.23
C ALA A 66 4.84 -24.50 15.75
N ALA A 67 4.37 -24.63 17.00
CA ALA A 67 4.05 -25.92 17.60
C ALA A 67 2.87 -26.60 16.89
N ASP A 68 1.80 -25.86 16.61
CA ASP A 68 0.62 -26.40 15.93
C ASP A 68 0.94 -26.74 14.47
N PHE A 69 1.72 -25.89 13.80
CA PHE A 69 2.20 -26.15 12.44
C PHE A 69 3.04 -27.42 12.37
N THR A 70 4.02 -27.59 13.27
CA THR A 70 4.85 -28.79 13.31
C THR A 70 4.03 -30.03 13.64
N THR A 71 3.07 -29.93 14.56
CA THR A 71 2.18 -31.04 14.90
C THR A 71 1.37 -31.48 13.69
N ASP A 72 0.74 -30.54 12.98
CA ASP A 72 -0.03 -30.86 11.78
C ASP A 72 0.87 -31.40 10.65
N LEU A 73 2.05 -30.82 10.45
CA LEU A 73 3.02 -31.25 9.43
C LEU A 73 3.43 -32.72 9.59
N VAL A 74 3.71 -33.14 10.83
CA VAL A 74 4.11 -34.53 11.13
C VAL A 74 2.94 -35.49 10.96
N ASN A 75 1.71 -35.02 11.20
CA ASN A 75 0.49 -35.83 11.08
C ASN A 75 -0.08 -35.90 9.65
N LEU A 76 0.51 -35.22 8.67
CA LEU A 76 0.06 -35.33 7.29
C LEU A 76 0.24 -36.77 6.76
N PRO A 77 -0.69 -37.26 5.92
CA PRO A 77 -0.65 -38.61 5.35
C PRO A 77 0.37 -38.72 4.20
N TRP A 78 1.65 -38.55 4.54
CA TRP A 78 2.75 -38.56 3.57
C TRP A 78 2.83 -39.86 2.78
N MET A 79 2.58 -40.99 3.43
CA MET A 79 2.78 -42.31 2.83
C MET A 79 1.78 -42.62 1.72
N ASP A 80 0.63 -41.96 1.68
CA ASP A 80 -0.38 -42.19 0.64
C ASP A 80 0.16 -41.89 -0.77
N ILE A 81 1.19 -41.02 -0.85
CA ILE A 81 1.87 -40.69 -2.10
C ILE A 81 2.43 -41.93 -2.81
N ILE A 82 2.80 -42.99 -2.08
CA ILE A 82 3.41 -44.18 -2.68
C ILE A 82 2.42 -44.96 -3.55
N TYR A 83 1.13 -44.88 -3.22
CA TYR A 83 0.06 -45.61 -3.90
C TYR A 83 -0.49 -44.88 -5.13
N LEU A 84 -0.08 -43.64 -5.38
CA LEU A 84 -0.51 -42.86 -6.54
C LEU A 84 0.09 -43.39 -7.85
N PRO A 85 -0.69 -43.45 -8.94
CA PRO A 85 -0.35 -44.22 -10.14
C PRO A 85 0.67 -43.54 -11.05
N THR A 86 0.69 -42.20 -11.12
CA THR A 86 1.64 -41.46 -11.95
C THR A 86 2.52 -40.53 -11.13
N VAL A 87 3.62 -40.06 -11.74
CA VAL A 87 4.49 -39.04 -11.12
C VAL A 87 3.74 -37.71 -10.97
N ASP A 88 2.89 -37.36 -11.94
CA ASP A 88 2.11 -36.13 -11.90
C ASP A 88 1.12 -36.14 -10.72
N ASP A 89 0.45 -37.26 -10.47
CA ASP A 89 -0.45 -37.41 -9.31
C ASP A 89 0.30 -37.24 -7.99
N LYS A 90 1.53 -37.78 -7.89
CA LYS A 90 2.37 -37.64 -6.71
C LYS A 90 2.76 -36.18 -6.46
N VAL A 91 3.12 -35.46 -7.51
CA VAL A 91 3.48 -34.03 -7.43
C VAL A 91 2.25 -33.21 -7.03
N LEU A 92 1.09 -33.49 -7.62
CA LEU A 92 -0.16 -32.81 -7.28
C LEU A 92 -0.51 -33.03 -5.81
N TYR A 93 -0.50 -34.29 -5.35
CA TYR A 93 -0.79 -34.64 -3.97
C TYR A 93 0.17 -33.97 -2.98
N LEU A 94 1.46 -33.97 -3.26
CA LEU A 94 2.46 -33.28 -2.43
C LEU A 94 2.16 -31.79 -2.32
N ASN A 95 1.85 -31.15 -3.46
CA ASN A 95 1.49 -29.73 -3.48
C ASN A 95 0.21 -29.47 -2.68
N GLU A 96 -0.83 -30.30 -2.83
CA GLU A 96 -2.09 -30.15 -2.10
C GLU A 96 -1.89 -30.24 -0.58
N LEU A 97 -1.12 -31.22 -0.09
CA LEU A 97 -0.82 -31.37 1.33
C LEU A 97 -0.10 -30.13 1.88
N ILE A 98 0.95 -29.68 1.19
CA ILE A 98 1.75 -28.52 1.63
C ILE A 98 0.91 -27.24 1.57
N LEU A 99 0.21 -26.99 0.46
CA LEU A 99 -0.59 -25.78 0.29
C LEU A 99 -1.73 -25.72 1.30
N THR A 100 -2.40 -26.83 1.58
CA THR A 100 -3.48 -26.90 2.59
C THR A 100 -2.95 -26.63 3.99
N LEU A 101 -1.78 -27.18 4.34
CA LEU A 101 -1.12 -26.89 5.61
C LEU A 101 -0.80 -25.39 5.74
N PHE A 102 -0.19 -24.78 4.71
CA PHE A 102 0.10 -23.35 4.73
C PHE A 102 -1.16 -22.49 4.71
N GLU A 103 -2.25 -22.92 4.07
CA GLU A 103 -3.50 -22.15 4.08
C GLU A 103 -4.16 -22.15 5.46
N LYS A 104 -4.06 -23.26 6.20
CA LYS A 104 -4.52 -23.36 7.58
C LYS A 104 -3.73 -22.45 8.53
N HIS A 105 -2.40 -22.43 8.41
CA HIS A 105 -1.51 -21.80 9.41
C HIS A 105 -1.00 -20.41 9.03
N ALA A 106 -0.90 -20.11 7.73
CA ALA A 106 -0.41 -18.85 7.19
C ALA A 106 -1.15 -18.50 5.87
N PRO A 107 -2.46 -18.17 5.93
CA PRO A 107 -3.26 -17.94 4.74
C PRO A 107 -2.74 -16.78 3.89
N ILE A 108 -3.03 -16.80 2.58
CA ILE A 108 -2.71 -15.67 1.71
C ILE A 108 -3.71 -14.55 1.95
N LYS A 109 -3.21 -13.35 2.23
CA LYS A 109 -4.01 -12.12 2.34
C LYS A 109 -3.54 -11.08 1.35
N THR A 110 -4.49 -10.33 0.81
CA THR A 110 -4.23 -9.14 0.01
C THR A 110 -4.70 -7.94 0.80
N ALA A 111 -3.78 -7.01 1.08
CA ALA A 111 -4.11 -5.80 1.81
C ALA A 111 -3.50 -4.55 1.16
N ARG A 112 -4.12 -3.43 1.47
CA ARG A 112 -3.69 -2.10 1.02
C ARG A 112 -2.68 -1.55 2.02
N PHE A 113 -1.47 -1.30 1.55
CA PHE A 113 -0.43 -0.63 2.33
C PHE A 113 -0.44 0.87 1.96
N THR A 114 -0.44 1.71 2.98
CA THR A 114 -0.29 3.17 2.88
C THR A 114 1.17 3.58 2.97
#